data_AF-A0A7C4VYE7-F1
#
_entry.id   AF-A0A7C4VYE7-F1
#
_cell.length_a   1.000
_cell.length_b   1.000
_cell.length_c   1.000
_cell.angle_alpha   90.00
_cell.angle_beta   90.00
_cell.angle_gamma   90.00
#
_symmetry.space_group_name_H-M   'P 1'
#
loop_
_entity.id
_entity.type
_entity.pdbx_description
1 polymer ?
#
loop_
_entity_poly.entity_id
_entity_poly.type
_entity_poly.pdbx_seq_one_letter_code
_entity_poly.pdbx_strand_id
1 'polypeptide(L)'
;MTQESQTGGVKSAAGKVVATGKIVTGVDIEGAAGDAVLKTALETMQRWRTGGVSGYQGVEAQDIITGFRYLNPQAPDRDSFLAELQALRQELAGLAAQADSPAEAQAAVEALDEAAAESQKAQPLPKKIINRLREAIEFITDAGKALEAAGKAGPLILQALTIATGLYQAAQTLFLP
;
A
#
# COMPACT_ATOMS: atom_id res chain seq x y z
N MET A 1 9.37 -20.99 -23.93
CA MET A 1 8.29 -21.12 -22.93
C MET A 1 7.91 -19.72 -22.48
N THR A 2 6.78 -19.22 -22.95
CA THR A 2 6.21 -17.93 -22.54
C THR A 2 5.70 -18.07 -21.11
N GLN A 3 6.42 -17.50 -20.14
CA GLN A 3 5.87 -17.32 -18.79
C GLN A 3 4.70 -16.35 -18.90
N GLU A 4 3.49 -16.86 -18.69
CA GLU A 4 2.30 -16.03 -18.56
C GLU A 4 2.51 -15.03 -17.41
N SER A 5 2.23 -13.76 -17.67
CA SER A 5 2.19 -12.72 -16.65
C SER A 5 1.16 -13.09 -15.60
N GLN A 6 1.61 -13.64 -14.46
CA GLN A 6 0.71 -13.95 -13.34
C GLN A 6 0.48 -12.70 -12.50
N THR A 7 -0.77 -12.27 -12.42
CA THR A 7 -1.29 -11.34 -11.41
C THR A 7 -1.53 -12.11 -10.11
N GLY A 8 -0.50 -12.28 -9.28
CA GLY A 8 -0.48 -12.55 -7.82
C GLY A 8 -1.54 -13.51 -7.27
N GLY A 9 -1.15 -14.64 -6.68
CA GLY A 9 -2.08 -15.67 -6.21
C GLY A 9 -2.27 -15.73 -4.68
N VAL A 10 -3.46 -16.14 -4.22
CA VAL A 10 -3.68 -16.54 -2.83
C VAL A 10 -3.72 -18.07 -2.76
N LYS A 11 -2.89 -18.67 -1.92
CA LYS A 11 -2.80 -20.13 -1.77
C LYS A 11 -2.78 -20.55 -0.31
N SER A 12 -3.46 -21.65 0.00
CA SER A 12 -3.28 -22.35 1.27
C SER A 12 -2.91 -23.81 1.04
N ALA A 13 -1.96 -24.31 1.84
CA ALA A 13 -1.44 -25.67 1.69
C ALA A 13 -2.31 -26.72 2.40
N ALA A 14 -2.90 -26.37 3.56
CA ALA A 14 -3.71 -27.30 4.36
C ALA A 14 -4.98 -26.68 4.96
N GLY A 15 -5.26 -25.39 4.70
CA GLY A 15 -6.41 -24.66 5.23
C GLY A 15 -7.27 -24.01 4.13
N LYS A 16 -8.33 -23.31 4.55
CA LYS A 16 -9.17 -22.52 3.64
C LYS A 16 -8.62 -21.12 3.49
N VAL A 17 -8.85 -20.54 2.31
CA VAL A 17 -8.73 -19.09 2.10
C VAL A 17 -10.11 -18.50 2.33
N VAL A 18 -10.23 -17.62 3.31
CA VAL A 18 -11.48 -16.98 3.71
C VAL A 18 -11.24 -15.47 3.74
N ALA A 19 -11.92 -14.76 2.84
CA ALA A 19 -12.08 -13.33 2.89
C ALA A 19 -13.54 -13.03 3.21
N THR A 20 -13.80 -12.21 4.24
CA THR A 20 -15.18 -11.81 4.57
C THR A 20 -15.69 -10.65 3.71
N GLY A 21 -14.77 -9.92 3.06
CA GLY A 21 -15.01 -8.87 2.07
C GLY A 21 -14.61 -9.32 0.67
N LYS A 22 -13.49 -8.80 0.13
CA LYS A 22 -13.03 -9.03 -1.25
C LYS A 22 -11.68 -9.75 -1.30
N ILE A 23 -11.48 -10.55 -2.37
CA ILE A 23 -10.15 -11.00 -2.81
C ILE A 23 -9.82 -10.30 -4.12
N VAL A 24 -8.77 -9.47 -4.12
CA VAL A 24 -8.34 -8.70 -5.29
C VAL A 24 -6.96 -9.16 -5.73
N THR A 25 -6.90 -9.87 -6.85
CA THR A 25 -5.67 -10.32 -7.50
C THR A 25 -5.44 -9.55 -8.80
N GLY A 26 -5.04 -8.28 -8.70
CA GLY A 26 -4.96 -7.38 -9.87
C GLY A 26 -5.27 -5.94 -9.50
N VAL A 27 -6.05 -5.21 -10.31
CA VAL A 27 -6.54 -3.87 -9.94
C VAL A 27 -7.99 -3.93 -9.49
N ASP A 28 -8.29 -3.36 -8.34
CA ASP A 28 -9.66 -2.95 -8.00
C ASP A 28 -9.74 -1.42 -8.08
N ILE A 29 -10.68 -0.89 -8.87
CA ILE A 29 -10.88 0.55 -9.03
C ILE A 29 -12.32 0.87 -8.66
N GLU A 30 -12.48 1.53 -7.52
CA GLU A 30 -13.79 1.93 -7.02
C GLU A 30 -13.96 3.45 -7.23
N GLY A 31 -14.81 3.84 -8.19
CA GLY A 31 -15.13 5.23 -8.55
C GLY A 31 -14.43 5.76 -9.81
N ALA A 32 -14.55 7.07 -10.09
CA ALA A 32 -14.00 7.69 -11.30
C ALA A 32 -12.49 7.97 -11.13
N ALA A 33 -11.64 7.04 -11.57
CA ALA A 33 -10.20 7.27 -11.61
C ALA A 33 -9.83 8.24 -12.73
N GLY A 34 -9.05 9.29 -12.43
CA GLY A 34 -8.40 10.10 -13.46
C GLY A 34 -7.27 9.33 -14.15
N ASP A 35 -6.99 9.65 -15.42
CA ASP A 35 -6.00 8.95 -16.26
C ASP A 35 -4.61 8.82 -15.61
N ALA A 36 -4.19 9.83 -14.83
CA ALA A 36 -2.91 9.80 -14.12
C ALA A 36 -2.86 8.71 -13.03
N VAL A 37 -3.98 8.50 -12.32
CA VAL A 37 -4.07 7.48 -11.26
C VAL A 37 -4.13 6.09 -11.88
N LEU A 38 -4.88 5.93 -12.96
CA LEU A 38 -4.93 4.69 -13.72
C LEU A 38 -3.55 4.35 -14.31
N LYS A 39 -2.82 5.34 -14.82
CA LYS A 39 -1.45 5.18 -15.34
C LYS A 39 -0.47 4.78 -14.24
N THR A 40 -0.48 5.44 -13.09
CA THR A 40 0.37 5.05 -11.95
C THR A 40 0.03 3.65 -11.45
N ALA A 41 -1.25 3.28 -11.36
CA ALA A 41 -1.68 1.94 -11.00
C ALA A 41 -1.14 0.88 -11.96
N LEU A 42 -1.26 1.13 -13.26
CA LEU A 42 -0.78 0.25 -14.33
C LEU A 42 0.77 0.16 -14.34
N GLU A 43 1.48 1.27 -14.15
CA GLU A 43 2.94 1.27 -14.09
C GLU A 43 3.47 0.55 -12.84
N THR A 44 2.82 0.71 -11.69
CA THR A 44 3.14 0.00 -10.46
C THR A 44 2.89 -1.50 -10.64
N MET A 45 1.77 -1.90 -11.24
CA MET A 45 1.51 -3.31 -11.57
C MET A 45 2.49 -3.89 -12.60
N GLN A 46 2.97 -3.10 -13.57
CA GLN A 46 3.96 -3.59 -14.54
C GLN A 46 5.34 -3.78 -13.92
N ARG A 47 5.70 -2.97 -12.91
CA ARG A 47 6.98 -3.09 -12.19
C ARG A 47 6.96 -4.20 -11.16
N TRP A 48 5.81 -4.47 -10.57
CA TRP A 48 5.66 -5.53 -9.58
C TRP A 48 5.13 -6.79 -10.26
N ARG A 49 5.94 -7.86 -10.27
CA ARG A 49 5.39 -9.21 -10.30
C ARG A 49 4.60 -9.36 -9.00
N THR A 50 3.31 -9.01 -9.04
CA THR A 50 2.33 -9.10 -7.95
C THR A 50 2.63 -10.30 -7.04
N GLY A 51 2.90 -10.01 -5.76
CA GLY A 51 3.19 -11.02 -4.76
C GLY A 51 2.00 -11.93 -4.48
N GLY A 52 2.27 -13.11 -3.92
CA GLY A 52 1.25 -14.05 -3.51
C GLY A 52 1.06 -14.06 -2.00
N VAL A 53 -0.17 -14.27 -1.54
CA VAL A 53 -0.46 -14.56 -0.13
C VAL A 53 -0.46 -16.08 0.02
N SER A 54 0.43 -16.61 0.86
CA SER A 54 0.48 -18.04 1.15
C SER A 54 0.34 -18.31 2.65
N GLY A 55 -0.50 -19.29 3.00
CA GLY A 55 -0.73 -19.68 4.39
C GLY A 55 -0.78 -21.20 4.55
N TYR A 56 0.01 -21.74 5.48
CA TYR A 56 0.04 -23.20 5.71
C TYR A 56 -1.27 -23.70 6.36
N GLN A 57 -1.78 -22.99 7.37
CA GLN A 57 -2.97 -23.38 8.15
C GLN A 57 -4.28 -22.71 7.68
N GLY A 58 -4.22 -21.92 6.61
CA GLY A 58 -5.33 -21.10 6.12
C GLY A 58 -4.93 -19.64 5.97
N VAL A 59 -5.78 -18.85 5.34
CA VAL A 59 -5.65 -17.40 5.23
C VAL A 59 -7.01 -16.81 5.59
N GLU A 60 -7.08 -16.07 6.69
CA GLU A 60 -8.28 -15.37 7.13
C GLU A 60 -7.99 -13.86 7.18
N ALA A 61 -8.77 -13.08 6.43
CA ALA A 61 -8.68 -11.63 6.44
C ALA A 61 -10.04 -11.00 6.11
N GLN A 62 -10.20 -9.71 6.42
CA GLN A 62 -11.38 -8.98 5.96
C GLN A 62 -11.32 -8.76 4.45
N ASP A 63 -10.24 -8.19 3.95
CA ASP A 63 -9.92 -8.11 2.52
C ASP A 63 -8.57 -8.76 2.25
N ILE A 64 -8.44 -9.51 1.15
CA ILE A 64 -7.16 -10.06 0.68
C ILE A 64 -6.81 -9.37 -0.64
N ILE A 65 -5.83 -8.48 -0.62
CA ILE A 65 -5.43 -7.70 -1.80
C ILE A 65 -4.00 -8.09 -2.16
N THR A 66 -3.85 -8.87 -3.24
CA THR A 66 -2.54 -9.25 -3.82
C THR A 66 -2.13 -8.37 -5.00
N GLY A 67 -2.87 -7.28 -5.24
CA GLY A 67 -2.60 -6.30 -6.29
C GLY A 67 -2.83 -4.86 -5.83
N PHE A 68 -3.34 -4.01 -6.72
CA PHE A 68 -3.57 -2.58 -6.49
C PHE A 68 -5.05 -2.30 -6.22
N ARG A 69 -5.38 -1.50 -5.21
CA ARG A 69 -6.75 -0.99 -5.02
C ARG A 69 -6.76 0.53 -5.05
N TYR A 70 -7.59 1.07 -5.94
CA TYR A 70 -7.98 2.47 -6.00
C TYR A 70 -9.33 2.63 -5.31
N LEU A 71 -9.36 3.42 -4.26
CA LEU A 71 -10.59 3.91 -3.66
C LEU A 71 -10.70 5.38 -4.06
N ASN A 72 -11.76 5.75 -4.77
CA ASN A 72 -12.14 7.14 -4.95
C ASN A 72 -13.08 7.52 -3.80
N PRO A 73 -12.59 8.09 -2.69
CA PRO A 73 -13.49 8.73 -1.76
C PRO A 73 -14.17 9.89 -2.51
N GLN A 74 -15.50 9.85 -2.63
CA GLN A 74 -16.30 10.88 -3.30
C GLN A 74 -16.06 12.29 -2.73
N ALA A 75 -15.42 12.41 -1.57
CA ALA A 75 -14.67 13.58 -1.12
C ALA A 75 -13.76 13.13 0.02
N PRO A 76 -12.44 12.95 -0.17
CA PRO A 76 -11.55 12.73 0.97
C PRO A 76 -11.61 13.98 1.85
N ASP A 77 -11.74 13.79 3.16
CA ASP A 77 -11.60 14.86 4.14
C ASP A 77 -10.28 14.74 4.90
N ARG A 78 -9.85 15.85 5.49
CA ARG A 78 -8.53 15.95 6.13
C ARG A 78 -8.40 15.07 7.37
N ASP A 79 -9.47 14.86 8.12
CA ASP A 79 -9.44 14.09 9.36
C ASP A 79 -9.34 12.60 9.05
N SER A 80 -10.12 12.12 8.08
CA SER A 80 -10.01 10.75 7.56
C SER A 80 -8.62 10.47 6.97
N PHE A 81 -8.08 11.41 6.20
CA PHE A 81 -6.71 11.30 5.66
C PHE A 81 -5.66 11.16 6.77
N LEU A 82 -5.74 11.98 7.82
CA LEU A 82 -4.78 11.91 8.94
C LEU A 82 -4.94 10.62 9.75
N ALA A 83 -6.16 10.11 9.91
CA ALA A 83 -6.43 8.85 10.60
C ALA A 83 -5.84 7.65 9.85
N GLU A 84 -6.06 7.57 8.52
CA GLU A 84 -5.49 6.51 7.68
C GLU A 84 -3.96 6.58 7.62
N LEU A 85 -3.39 7.80 7.56
CA LEU A 85 -1.95 7.99 7.59
C LEU A 85 -1.35 7.49 8.91
N GLN A 86 -1.98 7.81 10.03
CA GLN A 86 -1.55 7.35 11.34
C GLN A 86 -1.67 5.83 11.48
N ALA A 87 -2.72 5.21 10.93
CA ALA A 87 -2.87 3.76 10.93
C ALA A 87 -1.74 3.08 10.14
N LEU A 88 -1.45 3.55 8.93
CA LEU A 88 -0.35 3.04 8.11
C LEU A 88 1.00 3.19 8.82
N ARG A 89 1.23 4.34 9.47
CA ARG A 89 2.44 4.58 10.24
C ARG A 89 2.59 3.58 11.39
N GLN A 90 1.52 3.27 12.11
CA GLN A 90 1.55 2.26 13.18
C GLN A 90 1.86 0.86 12.66
N GLU A 91 1.27 0.46 11.53
CA GLU A 91 1.56 -0.83 10.88
C GLU A 91 3.04 -0.94 10.48
N LEU A 92 3.59 0.10 9.84
CA LEU A 92 4.99 0.13 9.41
C LEU A 92 5.97 0.24 10.57
N ALA A 93 5.64 0.96 11.65
CA ALA A 93 6.45 1.01 12.85
C ALA A 93 6.54 -0.37 13.53
N GLY A 94 5.46 -1.15 13.50
CA GLY A 94 5.47 -2.54 13.97
C GLY A 94 6.37 -3.44 13.14
N LEU A 95 6.48 -3.20 11.82
CA LEU A 95 7.43 -3.89 10.95
C LEU A 95 8.87 -3.44 11.21
N ALA A 96 9.11 -2.14 11.36
CA ALA A 96 10.43 -1.55 11.62
C ALA A 96 11.00 -1.91 13.00
N ALA A 97 10.15 -2.27 13.96
CA ALA A 97 10.59 -2.73 15.28
C ALA A 97 11.11 -4.18 15.31
N GLN A 98 11.00 -4.93 14.20
CA GLN A 98 11.47 -6.32 14.13
C GLN A 98 12.98 -6.36 13.92
N ALA A 99 13.67 -7.31 14.55
CA ALA A 99 15.13 -7.40 14.52
C ALA A 99 15.73 -7.58 13.10
N ASP A 100 14.96 -8.18 12.18
CA ASP A 100 15.34 -8.38 10.78
C ASP A 100 14.66 -7.35 9.84
N SER A 101 14.16 -6.23 10.37
CA SER A 101 13.40 -5.28 9.54
C SER A 101 14.31 -4.59 8.53
N PRO A 102 13.87 -4.44 7.27
CA PRO A 102 14.59 -3.65 6.29
C PRO A 102 14.68 -2.19 6.75
N ALA A 103 15.82 -1.53 6.53
CA ALA A 103 16.02 -0.11 6.86
C ALA A 103 14.99 0.79 6.16
N GLU A 104 14.50 0.33 5.01
CA GLU A 104 13.44 0.95 4.22
C GLU A 104 12.12 1.03 4.99
N ALA A 105 11.79 0.09 5.89
CA ALA A 105 10.57 0.20 6.70
C ALA A 105 10.63 1.41 7.65
N GLN A 106 11.80 1.68 8.24
CA GLN A 106 12.01 2.85 9.08
C GLN A 106 11.96 4.16 8.26
N ALA A 107 12.59 4.17 7.09
CA ALA A 107 12.54 5.32 6.18
C ALA A 107 11.11 5.63 5.72
N ALA A 108 10.28 4.61 5.49
CA ALA A 108 8.86 4.79 5.19
C ALA A 108 8.09 5.46 6.33
N VAL A 109 8.34 5.05 7.59
CA VAL A 109 7.73 5.67 8.78
C VAL A 109 8.12 7.15 8.87
N GLU A 110 9.39 7.48 8.66
CA GLU A 110 9.87 8.87 8.70
C GLU A 110 9.22 9.73 7.62
N ALA A 111 9.10 9.21 6.39
CA ALA A 111 8.41 9.91 5.31
C ALA A 111 6.92 10.15 5.63
N LEU A 112 6.23 9.18 6.24
CA LEU A 112 4.85 9.35 6.69
C LEU A 112 4.73 10.38 7.82
N ASP A 113 5.63 10.38 8.79
CA ASP A 113 5.65 11.36 9.88
C ASP A 113 5.82 12.79 9.35
N GLU A 114 6.69 12.98 8.36
CA GLU A 114 6.84 14.28 7.69
C GLU A 114 5.59 14.68 6.89
N ALA A 115 4.95 13.73 6.20
CA ALA A 115 3.70 13.98 5.48
C ALA A 115 2.57 14.37 6.46
N ALA A 116 2.48 13.71 7.61
CA ALA A 116 1.51 14.02 8.67
C ALA A 116 1.71 15.44 9.21
N ALA A 117 2.95 15.76 9.59
CA ALA A 117 3.30 17.06 10.16
C ALA A 117 3.02 18.21 9.18
N GLU A 118 3.33 18.01 7.89
CA GLU A 118 3.01 18.99 6.85
C GLU A 118 1.49 19.13 6.65
N SER A 119 0.77 18.01 6.64
CA SER A 119 -0.68 17.94 6.46
C SER A 119 -1.47 18.51 7.64
N GLN A 120 -0.85 18.79 8.79
CA GLN A 120 -1.49 19.42 9.95
C GLN A 120 -1.30 20.95 10.00
N LYS A 121 -0.46 21.53 9.14
CA LYS A 121 -0.23 22.99 9.13
C LYS A 121 -1.47 23.77 8.72
N ALA A 122 -1.60 25.00 9.21
CA ALA A 122 -2.69 25.90 8.79
C ALA A 122 -2.71 26.12 7.26
N GLN A 123 -1.53 26.15 6.63
CA GLN A 123 -1.33 26.18 5.18
C GLN A 123 -0.37 25.05 4.79
N PRO A 124 -0.89 23.86 4.47
CA PRO A 124 -0.08 22.73 4.05
C PRO A 124 0.59 23.00 2.70
N LEU A 125 1.82 22.51 2.50
CA LEU A 125 2.49 22.54 1.20
C LEU A 125 2.19 21.26 0.40
N PRO A 126 1.33 21.31 -0.64
CA PRO A 126 0.85 20.10 -1.32
C PRO A 126 1.96 19.26 -1.92
N LYS A 127 2.92 19.93 -2.59
CA LYS A 127 4.08 19.27 -3.20
C LYS A 127 4.91 18.49 -2.18
N LYS A 128 5.05 19.02 -0.96
CA LYS A 128 5.84 18.36 0.08
C LYS A 128 5.12 17.11 0.59
N ILE A 129 3.82 17.20 0.86
CA ILE A 129 3.00 16.04 1.27
C ILE A 129 3.08 14.93 0.22
N ILE A 130 2.85 15.29 -1.05
CA ILE A 130 2.85 14.35 -2.18
C ILE A 130 4.21 13.70 -2.36
N ASN A 131 5.30 14.46 -2.27
CA ASN A 131 6.65 13.90 -2.38
C ASN A 131 6.96 12.94 -1.24
N ARG A 132 6.60 13.28 0.00
CA ARG A 132 6.81 12.39 1.15
C ARG A 132 5.98 11.11 1.08
N LEU A 133 4.74 11.20 0.63
CA LEU A 133 3.91 10.00 0.39
C LEU A 133 4.48 9.13 -0.75
N ARG A 134 5.06 9.74 -1.79
CA ARG A 134 5.74 9.00 -2.86
C ARG A 134 6.99 8.29 -2.36
N GLU A 135 7.82 8.97 -1.57
CA GLU A 135 8.99 8.37 -0.94
C GLU A 135 8.59 7.21 -0.02
N ALA A 136 7.53 7.37 0.79
CA ALA A 136 7.00 6.28 1.60
C ALA A 136 6.60 5.06 0.76
N ILE A 137 5.91 5.26 -0.38
CA ILE A 137 5.58 4.19 -1.32
C ILE A 137 6.84 3.49 -1.85
N GLU A 138 7.87 4.24 -2.23
CA GLU A 138 9.15 3.69 -2.71
C GLU A 138 9.85 2.87 -1.61
N PHE A 139 9.90 3.38 -0.38
CA PHE A 139 10.48 2.66 0.74
C PHE A 139 9.70 1.40 1.13
N ILE A 140 8.37 1.45 1.15
CA ILE A 140 7.52 0.26 1.37
C ILE A 140 7.76 -0.77 0.25
N THR A 141 7.95 -0.30 -0.99
CA THR A 141 8.27 -1.15 -2.13
C THR A 141 9.57 -1.91 -1.93
N ASP A 142 10.63 -1.20 -1.56
CA ASP A 142 11.96 -1.80 -1.40
C ASP A 142 12.05 -2.67 -0.15
N ALA A 143 11.39 -2.29 0.94
CA ALA A 143 11.17 -3.14 2.11
C ALA A 143 10.50 -4.47 1.71
N GLY A 144 9.50 -4.40 0.84
CA GLY A 144 8.82 -5.57 0.26
C GLY A 144 9.76 -6.54 -0.44
N LYS A 145 10.62 -6.02 -1.32
CA LYS A 145 11.58 -6.84 -2.05
C LYS A 145 12.59 -7.51 -1.11
N ALA A 146 13.08 -6.78 -0.11
CA ALA A 146 14.02 -7.31 0.87
C ALA A 146 13.39 -8.43 1.71
N LEU A 147 12.13 -8.23 2.13
CA LEU A 147 11.35 -9.20 2.90
C LEU A 147 10.96 -10.43 2.07
N GLU A 148 10.55 -10.24 0.80
CA GLU A 148 10.29 -11.33 -0.13
C GLU A 148 11.54 -12.19 -0.38
N ALA A 149 12.71 -11.56 -0.58
CA ALA A 149 13.98 -12.25 -0.70
C ALA A 149 14.34 -13.05 0.58
N ALA A 150 13.88 -12.60 1.75
CA ALA A 150 14.02 -13.29 3.02
C ALA A 150 12.91 -14.34 3.28
N GLY A 151 11.92 -14.48 2.38
CA GLY A 151 10.78 -15.39 2.52
C GLY A 151 9.78 -15.00 3.61
N LYS A 152 9.78 -13.73 4.05
CA LYS A 152 8.98 -13.22 5.16
C LYS A 152 8.12 -12.06 4.65
N ALA A 153 6.85 -11.97 5.03
CA ALA A 153 6.04 -10.73 4.93
C ALA A 153 5.54 -10.21 3.56
N GLY A 154 5.17 -11.09 2.60
CA GLY A 154 4.44 -10.67 1.39
C GLY A 154 3.08 -9.96 1.64
N PRO A 155 2.20 -10.46 2.53
CA PRO A 155 0.85 -9.89 2.70
C PRO A 155 0.82 -8.49 3.34
N LEU A 156 1.61 -8.26 4.39
CA LEU A 156 1.61 -7.01 5.16
C LEU A 156 2.13 -5.84 4.33
N ILE A 157 3.16 -6.06 3.52
CA ILE A 157 3.72 -5.02 2.65
C ILE A 157 2.74 -4.62 1.55
N LEU A 158 2.02 -5.58 0.97
CA LEU A 158 1.02 -5.29 -0.07
C LEU A 158 -0.15 -4.46 0.49
N GLN A 159 -0.58 -4.77 1.71
CA GLN A 159 -1.58 -3.96 2.42
C GLN A 159 -1.06 -2.53 2.67
N ALA A 160 0.14 -2.40 3.23
CA ALA A 160 0.76 -1.10 3.50
C ALA A 160 0.92 -0.25 2.23
N LEU A 161 1.34 -0.86 1.11
CA LEU A 161 1.48 -0.19 -0.17
C LEU A 161 0.14 0.30 -0.72
N THR A 162 -0.91 -0.51 -0.57
CA THR A 162 -2.26 -0.16 -1.00
C THR A 162 -2.76 1.07 -0.25
N ILE A 163 -2.62 1.07 1.08
CA ILE A 163 -3.00 2.21 1.93
C ILE A 163 -2.16 3.45 1.58
N ALA A 164 -0.83 3.30 1.44
CA ALA A 164 0.06 4.40 1.08
C ALA A 164 -0.33 5.05 -0.26
N THR A 165 -0.73 4.24 -1.23
CA THR A 165 -1.17 4.74 -2.54
C THR A 165 -2.54 5.42 -2.46
N GLY A 166 -3.47 4.89 -1.66
CA GLY A 166 -4.74 5.55 -1.35
C GLY A 166 -4.52 6.92 -0.73
N LEU A 167 -3.63 7.02 0.27
CA LEU A 167 -3.23 8.28 0.89
C LEU A 167 -2.61 9.26 -0.11
N TYR A 168 -1.72 8.79 -0.98
CA TYR A 168 -1.12 9.61 -2.04
C TYR A 168 -2.17 10.21 -2.98
N GLN A 169 -3.24 9.47 -3.27
CA GLN A 169 -4.34 9.95 -4.10
C GLN A 169 -5.25 10.92 -3.34
N ALA A 170 -5.64 10.58 -2.11
CA ALA A 170 -6.40 11.46 -1.25
C ALA A 170 -5.68 12.80 -1.06
N ALA A 171 -4.37 12.79 -0.89
CA ALA A 171 -3.55 14.00 -0.81
C ALA A 171 -3.57 14.84 -2.10
N GLN A 172 -3.59 14.21 -3.27
CA GLN A 172 -3.74 14.94 -4.53
C GLN A 172 -5.10 15.64 -4.60
N THR A 173 -6.19 14.96 -4.20
CA THR A 173 -7.53 15.57 -4.21
C THR A 173 -7.71 16.64 -3.14
N LEU A 174 -7.12 16.46 -1.95
CA LEU A 174 -7.25 17.36 -0.81
C LEU A 174 -6.41 18.63 -0.93
N PHE A 175 -5.20 18.50 -1.48
CA PHE A 175 -4.18 19.55 -1.39
C PHE A 175 -3.77 20.12 -2.75
N LEU A 176 -3.98 19.42 -3.88
CA LEU A 176 -3.81 20.05 -5.19
C LEU A 176 -5.15 20.63 -5.67
N PRO A 177 -5.24 21.95 -5.87
CA PRO A 177 -6.42 22.58 -6.46
C PRO A 177 -6.59 22.27 -7.95
#